data_AF-A0A2W2B512-F1
#
_entry.id   AF-A0A2W2B512-F1
#
_cell.length_a   1.000
_cell.length_b   1.000
_cell.length_c   1.000
_cell.angle_alpha   90.00
_cell.angle_beta   90.00
_cell.angle_gamma   90.00
#
_symmetry.space_group_name_H-M   'P 1'
#
loop_
_entity.id
_entity.type
_entity.pdbx_description
1 polymer ?
#
loop_
_entity_poly.entity_id
_entity_poly.type
_entity_poly.pdbx_seq_one_letter_code
_entity_poly.pdbx_strand_id
1 'polypeptide(L)'
;MRRLPAVLALVATAAGCGSDPGSSGDATATIDCRLPCETLTDWVSYADHVAYVEVIDERELAFEQLEGEPEGNGYVPREVSADVGDVLWSRDGAPALPGEVSWGTGGWSVDDGDREPVEFGVPVDVGERYLAVLVLTPEEDGPPAWAPIAPHAVLAVGDDDVPEGSGPETPGRAALAGESPDEIAELLAGTAPDPVALRYYDVDPVSRYNAVVLESWPELHGFVKATGDMGAPGYVRTADLPLTEGPSPGPIPVYDETGEHQIDTFTPGVGVLHR
;
A
#
# COMPACT_ATOMS: atom_id res chain seq x y z
N MET A 1 -54.52 -6.95 68.70
CA MET A 1 -55.28 -5.83 68.10
C MET A 1 -54.31 -4.95 67.32
N ARG A 2 -54.65 -4.62 66.05
CA ARG A 2 -54.10 -3.60 65.10
C ARG A 2 -52.60 -3.71 64.73
N ARG A 3 -52.21 -4.33 63.59
CA ARG A 3 -52.26 -3.96 62.14
C ARG A 3 -51.28 -2.84 61.70
N LEU A 4 -50.39 -3.25 60.78
CA LEU A 4 -49.37 -2.56 59.96
C LEU A 4 -49.87 -1.30 59.18
N PRO A 5 -48.95 -0.49 58.61
CA PRO A 5 -48.58 -0.72 57.20
C PRO A 5 -47.06 -0.65 56.91
N ALA A 6 -46.72 -1.34 55.82
CA ALA A 6 -45.43 -1.39 55.15
C ALA A 6 -45.01 -0.04 54.56
N VAL A 7 -43.70 0.21 54.47
CA VAL A 7 -43.13 1.26 53.63
C VAL A 7 -42.23 0.59 52.59
N LEU A 8 -42.73 0.64 51.36
CA LEU A 8 -42.06 0.45 50.08
C LEU A 8 -41.52 1.81 49.65
N ALA A 9 -40.27 1.89 49.18
CA ALA A 9 -39.68 2.92 48.29
C ALA A 9 -38.17 3.01 48.59
N LEU A 10 -37.24 3.20 47.66
CA LEU A 10 -37.22 3.23 46.20
C LEU A 10 -35.71 3.22 45.90
N VAL A 11 -35.17 2.23 45.19
CA VAL A 11 -33.77 2.26 44.74
C VAL A 11 -33.71 3.24 43.57
N ALA A 12 -33.15 4.42 43.80
CA ALA A 12 -32.82 5.35 42.73
C ALA A 12 -31.50 4.90 42.09
N THR A 13 -31.60 4.29 40.89
CA THR A 13 -30.47 4.14 39.99
C THR A 13 -30.05 5.52 39.50
N ALA A 14 -28.92 6.00 40.01
CA ALA A 14 -28.20 7.09 39.38
C ALA A 14 -27.65 6.56 38.05
N ALA A 15 -28.23 7.02 36.93
CA ALA A 15 -27.60 6.94 35.63
C ALA A 15 -26.39 7.90 35.65
N GLY A 16 -25.26 7.40 36.15
CA GLY A 16 -23.97 8.03 35.89
C GLY A 16 -23.69 7.89 34.41
N CYS A 17 -23.62 9.01 33.70
CA CYS A 17 -22.99 9.05 32.38
C CYS A 17 -21.51 8.73 32.60
N GLY A 18 -21.16 7.46 32.49
CA GLY A 18 -19.79 7.05 32.21
C GLY A 18 -19.51 7.45 30.77
N SER A 19 -18.72 8.49 30.59
CA SER A 19 -18.00 8.69 29.35
C SER A 19 -16.99 7.55 29.26
N ASP A 20 -17.22 6.57 28.41
CA ASP A 20 -16.18 5.61 28.00
C ASP A 20 -15.21 6.35 27.05
N PRO A 21 -13.95 6.59 27.42
CA PRO A 21 -12.90 6.97 26.49
C PRO A 21 -12.33 5.66 25.95
N GLY A 22 -12.87 5.17 24.85
CA GLY A 22 -12.53 3.81 24.41
C GLY A 22 -13.18 3.43 23.10
N SER A 23 -13.06 4.30 22.11
CA SER A 23 -13.14 3.88 20.72
C SER A 23 -12.22 4.81 19.93
N SER A 24 -10.92 4.75 20.25
CA SER A 24 -9.90 4.87 19.21
C SER A 24 -10.31 3.86 18.15
N GLY A 25 -10.95 4.34 17.09
CA GLY A 25 -11.23 3.51 15.94
C GLY A 25 -9.89 2.93 15.54
N ASP A 26 -9.78 1.60 15.57
CA ASP A 26 -8.79 0.89 14.78
C ASP A 26 -9.08 1.27 13.33
N ALA A 27 -8.53 2.40 12.91
CA ALA A 27 -8.24 2.68 11.53
C ALA A 27 -7.04 1.78 11.19
N THR A 28 -7.27 0.45 11.19
CA THR A 28 -6.53 -0.43 10.28
C THR A 28 -6.96 0.00 8.89
N ALA A 29 -6.42 1.12 8.42
CA ALA A 29 -6.36 1.42 7.01
C ALA A 29 -5.56 0.26 6.42
N THR A 30 -6.25 -0.70 5.81
CA THR A 30 -5.61 -1.64 4.89
C THR A 30 -4.99 -0.77 3.81
N ILE A 31 -3.69 -0.52 3.92
CA ILE A 31 -2.93 0.05 2.81
C ILE A 31 -2.94 -1.03 1.74
N ASP A 32 -3.86 -0.90 0.81
CA ASP A 32 -3.87 -1.69 -0.40
C ASP A 32 -2.54 -1.47 -1.10
N CYS A 33 -1.78 -2.55 -1.31
CA CYS A 33 -0.56 -2.44 -2.08
C CYS A 33 -0.89 -1.96 -3.49
N ARG A 34 -0.09 -1.01 -3.98
CA ARG A 34 -0.17 -0.54 -5.36
C ARG A 34 0.21 -1.63 -6.36
N LEU A 35 1.11 -2.52 -5.95
CA LEU A 35 1.58 -3.68 -6.70
C LEU A 35 1.36 -4.94 -5.85
N PRO A 36 1.21 -6.14 -6.42
CA PRO A 36 1.23 -7.36 -5.62
C PRO A 36 2.50 -7.42 -4.76
N CYS A 37 2.34 -7.76 -3.49
CA CYS A 37 3.35 -7.51 -2.45
C CYS A 37 3.36 -8.56 -1.34
N GLU A 38 2.49 -9.58 -1.39
CA GLU A 38 2.23 -10.44 -0.24
C GLU A 38 3.11 -11.69 -0.22
N THR A 39 3.51 -12.19 -1.38
CA THR A 39 4.23 -13.47 -1.54
C THR A 39 5.63 -13.29 -2.12
N LEU A 40 6.49 -14.30 -1.98
CA LEU A 40 7.79 -14.30 -2.68
C LEU A 40 7.60 -14.22 -4.20
N THR A 41 6.58 -14.88 -4.75
CA THR A 41 6.23 -14.78 -6.18
C THR A 41 5.92 -13.34 -6.57
N ASP A 42 5.18 -12.60 -5.75
CA ASP A 42 4.89 -11.19 -6.01
C ASP A 42 6.17 -10.36 -6.02
N TRP A 43 7.04 -10.54 -5.02
CA TRP A 43 8.29 -9.81 -4.91
C TRP A 43 9.19 -10.06 -6.11
N VAL A 44 9.40 -11.32 -6.51
CA VAL A 44 10.23 -11.60 -7.68
C VAL A 44 9.57 -11.18 -9.01
N SER A 45 8.24 -10.98 -9.03
CA SER A 45 7.51 -10.53 -10.22
C SER A 45 7.53 -9.02 -10.40
N TYR A 46 7.42 -8.26 -9.31
CA TYR A 46 7.12 -6.82 -9.36
C TYR A 46 8.18 -5.94 -8.72
N ALA A 47 9.03 -6.46 -7.84
CA ALA A 47 10.17 -5.70 -7.31
C ALA A 47 11.34 -5.68 -8.30
N ASP A 48 12.32 -4.83 -8.03
CA ASP A 48 13.58 -4.77 -8.77
C ASP A 48 14.74 -5.34 -7.93
N HIS A 49 14.74 -5.08 -6.62
CA HIS A 49 15.75 -5.58 -5.69
C HIS A 49 15.15 -6.04 -4.36
N VAL A 50 15.86 -6.95 -3.69
CA VAL A 50 15.72 -7.18 -2.25
C VAL A 50 17.09 -6.93 -1.63
N ALA A 51 17.17 -5.97 -0.71
CA ALA A 51 18.43 -5.52 -0.14
C ALA A 51 18.28 -5.14 1.32
N TYR A 52 19.39 -5.18 2.05
CA TYR A 52 19.45 -4.52 3.35
C TYR A 52 19.60 -3.02 3.18
N VAL A 53 18.93 -2.28 4.06
CA VAL A 53 19.02 -0.83 4.15
C VAL A 53 19.22 -0.41 5.61
N GLU A 54 20.06 0.59 5.85
CA GLU A 54 20.23 1.22 7.17
C GLU A 54 19.70 2.64 7.09
N VAL A 55 18.73 2.99 7.94
CA VAL A 55 18.12 4.32 7.91
C VAL A 55 19.07 5.33 8.56
N ILE A 56 19.53 6.30 7.79
CA ILE A 56 20.58 7.24 8.23
C ILE A 56 20.05 8.64 8.54
N ASP A 57 18.89 9.00 8.01
CA ASP A 57 18.28 10.31 8.20
C ASP A 57 16.75 10.25 8.10
N GLU A 58 16.09 11.20 8.75
CA GLU A 58 14.65 11.40 8.60
C GLU A 58 14.32 12.90 8.59
N ARG A 59 13.24 13.25 7.88
CA ARG A 59 12.70 14.61 7.89
C ARG A 59 11.18 14.62 7.82
N GLU A 60 10.57 15.57 8.53
CA GLU A 60 9.14 15.87 8.38
C GLU A 60 8.88 16.45 6.98
N LEU A 61 7.77 16.03 6.37
CA LEU A 61 7.20 16.65 5.18
C LEU A 61 6.17 17.71 5.59
N ALA A 62 5.65 18.44 4.60
CA ALA A 62 4.65 19.47 4.85
C ALA A 62 3.38 18.83 5.46
N PHE A 63 2.77 19.54 6.41
CA PHE A 63 1.48 19.14 6.99
C PHE A 63 0.39 19.06 5.92
N GLU A 64 -0.38 17.98 5.97
CA GLU A 64 -1.49 17.67 5.10
C GLU A 64 -2.79 17.76 5.90
N GLN A 65 -3.63 18.74 5.56
CA GLN A 65 -4.99 18.80 6.06
C GLN A 65 -5.82 17.71 5.37
N LEU A 66 -6.30 16.74 6.13
CA LEU A 66 -7.16 15.69 5.60
C LEU A 66 -8.58 16.22 5.37
N GLU A 67 -9.22 15.76 4.29
CA GLU A 67 -10.60 16.16 3.96
C GLU A 67 -11.56 15.69 5.04
N GLY A 68 -12.41 16.60 5.54
CA GLY A 68 -13.41 16.30 6.56
C GLY A 68 -12.92 16.46 8.00
N GLU A 69 -11.62 16.62 8.23
CA GLU A 69 -11.06 16.87 9.56
C GLU A 69 -11.17 18.36 9.97
N PRO A 70 -11.25 18.66 11.29
CA PRO A 70 -11.17 20.03 11.79
C PRO A 70 -9.88 20.75 11.36
N GLU A 71 -9.93 22.09 11.29
CA GLU A 71 -8.75 22.90 10.99
C GLU A 71 -7.66 22.67 12.07
N GLY A 72 -6.48 22.25 11.61
CA GLY A 72 -5.36 21.90 12.49
C GLY A 72 -5.25 20.42 12.83
N ASN A 73 -6.25 19.61 12.47
CA ASN A 73 -6.18 18.16 12.49
C ASN A 73 -5.76 17.64 11.11
N GLY A 74 -4.97 16.58 11.05
CA GLY A 74 -4.48 16.06 9.78
C GLY A 74 -3.28 15.14 9.93
N TYR A 75 -2.36 15.22 8.98
CA TYR A 75 -1.22 14.31 8.90
C TYR A 75 0.09 15.08 8.63
N VAL A 76 1.15 14.72 9.34
CA VAL A 76 2.52 15.14 9.02
C VAL A 76 3.23 13.91 8.50
N PRO A 77 3.40 13.76 7.17
CA PRO A 77 4.21 12.68 6.63
C PRO A 77 5.67 12.86 7.00
N ARG A 78 6.46 11.80 6.86
CA ARG A 78 7.91 11.92 6.90
C ARG A 78 8.55 11.15 5.75
N GLU A 79 9.76 11.58 5.42
CA GLU A 79 10.64 10.89 4.49
C GLU A 79 11.86 10.40 5.27
N VAL A 80 12.31 9.20 4.96
CA VAL A 80 13.54 8.62 5.47
C VAL A 80 14.54 8.48 4.33
N SER A 81 15.83 8.58 4.65
CA SER A 81 16.92 8.20 3.76
C SER A 81 17.68 7.03 4.35
N ALA A 82 18.07 6.08 3.51
CA ALA A 82 18.78 4.90 3.93
C ALA A 82 19.96 4.57 3.02
N ASP A 83 21.06 4.16 3.65
CA ASP A 83 22.20 3.56 2.96
C ASP A 83 21.83 2.14 2.53
N VAL A 84 22.13 1.81 1.27
CA VAL A 84 21.91 0.49 0.70
C VAL A 84 23.13 -0.39 0.98
N GLY A 85 22.90 -1.50 1.69
CA GLY A 85 23.90 -2.51 2.01
C GLY A 85 23.90 -3.67 1.01
N ASP A 86 23.98 -4.90 1.54
CA ASP A 86 24.02 -6.10 0.71
C ASP A 86 22.69 -6.30 -0.06
N VAL A 87 22.82 -6.52 -1.36
CA VAL A 87 21.70 -6.86 -2.25
C VAL A 87 21.61 -8.39 -2.34
N LEU A 88 20.53 -8.96 -1.80
CA LEU A 88 20.31 -10.40 -1.75
C LEU A 88 19.71 -10.95 -3.04
N TRP A 89 18.93 -10.12 -3.73
CA TRP A 89 18.32 -10.49 -5.00
C TRP A 89 18.13 -9.27 -5.90
N SER A 90 18.23 -9.50 -7.21
CA SER A 90 17.87 -8.50 -8.22
C SER A 90 17.19 -9.21 -9.38
N ARG A 91 16.15 -8.58 -9.91
CA ARG A 91 15.47 -9.04 -11.12
C ARG A 91 16.42 -8.93 -12.32
N ASP A 92 16.29 -9.84 -13.28
CA ASP A 92 16.98 -9.70 -14.56
C ASP A 92 16.51 -8.42 -15.28
N GLY A 93 17.47 -7.60 -15.72
CA GLY A 93 17.20 -6.29 -16.30
C GLY A 93 16.72 -5.21 -15.33
N ALA A 94 16.84 -5.40 -14.01
CA ALA A 94 16.56 -4.35 -13.02
C ALA A 94 17.43 -3.10 -13.28
N PRO A 95 16.89 -1.89 -13.08
CA PRO A 95 17.69 -0.67 -12.99
C PRO A 95 18.80 -0.79 -11.93
N ALA A 96 19.86 -0.01 -12.03
CA ALA A 96 20.91 -0.04 -11.01
C ALA A 96 20.42 0.63 -9.71
N LEU A 97 20.51 -0.10 -8.60
CA LEU A 97 20.22 0.42 -7.26
C LEU A 97 21.35 1.37 -6.80
N PRO A 98 21.06 2.63 -6.44
CA PRO A 98 22.04 3.56 -5.88
C PRO A 98 22.48 3.12 -4.47
N GLY A 99 23.58 3.69 -3.99
CA GLY A 99 24.08 3.42 -2.62
C GLY A 99 23.24 4.07 -1.51
N GLU A 100 22.36 5.00 -1.85
CA GLU A 100 21.44 5.67 -0.93
C GLU A 100 20.08 5.79 -1.63
N VAL A 101 19.01 5.53 -0.89
CA VAL A 101 17.61 5.69 -1.34
C VAL A 101 16.81 6.46 -0.30
N SER A 102 15.78 7.18 -0.75
CA SER A 102 14.87 7.90 0.14
C SER A 102 13.43 7.59 -0.23
N TRP A 103 12.56 7.41 0.77
CA TRP A 103 11.14 7.16 0.55
C TRP A 103 10.27 7.73 1.67
N GLY A 104 9.01 7.99 1.35
CA GLY A 104 7.99 8.40 2.32
C GLY A 104 7.55 7.24 3.21
N THR A 105 7.37 7.49 4.50
CA THR A 105 6.87 6.51 5.47
C THR A 105 5.87 7.16 6.44
N GLY A 106 5.29 6.35 7.33
CA GLY A 106 4.35 6.78 8.37
C GLY A 106 4.97 7.85 9.27
N GLY A 107 4.36 9.03 9.32
CA GLY A 107 4.73 10.13 10.20
C GLY A 107 3.79 10.22 11.40
N TRP A 108 3.06 11.33 11.52
CA TRP A 108 2.19 11.58 12.67
C TRP A 108 0.79 12.01 12.24
N SER A 109 -0.24 11.43 12.84
CA SER A 109 -1.57 12.03 12.86
C SER A 109 -1.57 13.17 13.86
N VAL A 110 -2.29 14.23 13.53
CA VAL A 110 -2.42 15.41 14.37
C VAL A 110 -3.88 15.59 14.70
N ASP A 111 -4.22 15.61 15.99
CA ASP A 111 -5.57 15.83 16.49
C ASP A 111 -5.56 16.83 17.64
N ASP A 112 -6.23 17.97 17.47
CA ASP A 112 -6.26 19.07 18.45
C ASP A 112 -4.86 19.55 18.90
N GLY A 113 -3.86 19.39 18.03
CA GLY A 113 -2.46 19.73 18.28
C GLY A 113 -1.63 18.63 18.96
N ASP A 114 -2.25 17.53 19.38
CA ASP A 114 -1.56 16.34 19.83
C ASP A 114 -1.08 15.53 18.61
N ARG A 115 0.10 14.91 18.73
CA ARG A 115 0.72 14.12 17.65
C ARG A 115 0.81 12.65 18.06
N GLU A 116 0.27 11.76 17.23
CA GLU A 116 0.35 10.32 17.42
C GLU A 116 1.07 9.67 16.24
N PRO A 117 2.04 8.75 16.46
CA PRO A 117 2.72 8.05 15.37
C PRO A 117 1.73 7.24 14.54
N VAL A 118 1.84 7.33 13.22
CA VAL A 118 1.08 6.49 12.30
C VAL A 118 1.92 5.28 11.92
N GLU A 119 1.45 4.10 12.31
CA GLU A 119 2.15 2.84 12.04
C GLU A 119 1.58 2.15 10.80
N PHE A 120 2.40 2.11 9.75
CA PHE A 120 2.12 1.40 8.52
C PHE A 120 3.19 0.31 8.31
N GLY A 121 2.96 -0.89 8.83
CA GLY A 121 3.97 -1.95 8.79
C GLY A 121 4.86 -1.96 10.03
N VAL A 122 6.17 -2.13 9.84
CA VAL A 122 7.14 -2.02 10.94
C VAL A 122 7.55 -0.54 11.13
N PRO A 123 7.79 -0.07 12.37
CA PRO A 123 8.42 1.23 12.59
C PRO A 123 9.78 1.28 11.91
N VAL A 124 10.00 2.36 11.13
CA VAL A 124 11.24 2.62 10.40
C VAL A 124 11.98 3.74 11.12
N ASP A 125 12.99 3.40 11.90
CA ASP A 125 13.68 4.30 12.83
C ASP A 125 15.12 4.57 12.38
N VAL A 126 15.60 5.79 12.61
CA VAL A 126 16.98 6.18 12.27
C VAL A 126 17.97 5.37 13.12
N GLY A 127 19.00 4.82 12.47
CA GLY A 127 20.03 3.98 13.06
C GLY A 127 19.70 2.48 13.03
N GLU A 128 18.50 2.11 12.57
CA GLU A 128 18.08 0.72 12.47
C GLU A 128 18.25 0.17 11.06
N ARG A 129 18.44 -1.16 10.99
CA ARG A 129 18.64 -1.90 9.74
C ARG A 129 17.40 -2.72 9.39
N TYR A 130 17.09 -2.77 8.10
CA TYR A 130 15.91 -3.44 7.57
C TYR A 130 16.25 -4.26 6.33
N LEU A 131 15.47 -5.31 6.07
CA LEU A 131 15.40 -5.94 4.77
C LEU A 131 14.24 -5.28 3.99
N ALA A 132 14.55 -4.69 2.85
CA ALA A 132 13.58 -3.97 2.03
C ALA A 132 13.42 -4.62 0.65
N VAL A 133 12.17 -4.83 0.25
CA VAL A 133 11.79 -5.22 -1.11
C VAL A 133 11.56 -3.95 -1.93
N LEU A 134 12.53 -3.57 -2.74
CA LEU A 134 12.63 -2.27 -3.38
C LEU A 134 12.18 -2.31 -4.84
N VAL A 135 11.51 -1.24 -5.25
CA VAL A 135 10.97 -1.05 -6.58
C VAL A 135 11.24 0.40 -7.05
N LEU A 136 11.56 0.59 -8.33
CA LEU A 136 11.68 1.92 -8.93
C LEU A 136 10.36 2.28 -9.61
N THR A 137 9.59 3.18 -9.00
CA THR A 137 8.28 3.59 -9.53
C THR A 137 8.35 4.94 -10.22
N PRO A 138 7.55 5.15 -11.29
CA PRO A 138 7.36 6.49 -11.84
C PRO A 138 6.61 7.38 -10.84
N GLU A 139 7.08 8.61 -10.68
CA GLU A 139 6.43 9.66 -9.90
C GLU A 139 5.69 10.62 -10.83
N GLU A 140 4.52 11.13 -10.41
CA GLU A 140 3.71 12.06 -11.22
C GLU A 140 4.46 13.36 -11.51
N ASP A 141 5.12 13.92 -10.50
CA ASP A 141 5.76 15.24 -10.55
C ASP A 141 7.29 15.17 -10.32
N GLY A 142 7.96 14.14 -10.83
CA GLY A 142 9.39 13.96 -10.56
C GLY A 142 10.09 12.87 -11.36
N PRO A 143 11.41 12.69 -11.13
CA PRO A 143 12.09 11.49 -11.59
C PRO A 143 11.52 10.25 -10.88
N PRO A 144 11.65 9.06 -11.49
CA PRO A 144 11.32 7.82 -10.79
C PRO A 144 12.05 7.71 -9.45
N ALA A 145 11.37 7.21 -8.43
CA ALA A 145 11.87 7.11 -7.07
C ALA A 145 11.92 5.65 -6.59
N TRP A 146 12.94 5.34 -5.80
CA TRP A 146 13.08 4.06 -5.13
C TRP A 146 12.22 4.05 -3.87
N ALA A 147 11.42 3.02 -3.68
CA ALA A 147 10.67 2.81 -2.45
C ALA A 147 10.49 1.32 -2.18
N PRO A 148 10.17 0.93 -0.93
CA PRO A 148 9.61 -0.38 -0.66
C PRO A 148 8.33 -0.59 -1.47
N ILE A 149 8.13 -1.80 -2.02
CA ILE A 149 6.94 -2.14 -2.82
C ILE A 149 5.63 -1.98 -2.03
N ALA A 150 5.73 -2.12 -0.70
CA ALA A 150 4.69 -1.83 0.27
C ALA A 150 5.32 -1.56 1.64
N PRO A 151 4.64 -0.85 2.56
CA PRO A 151 5.16 -0.62 3.91
C PRO A 151 5.45 -1.91 4.69
N HIS A 152 4.66 -2.97 4.48
CA HIS A 152 4.90 -4.28 5.09
C HIS A 152 5.94 -5.14 4.34
N ALA A 153 6.49 -4.66 3.22
CA ALA A 153 7.62 -5.28 2.54
C ALA A 153 8.97 -4.72 3.01
N VAL A 154 8.95 -4.04 4.16
CA VAL A 154 10.10 -3.72 5.00
C VAL A 154 10.03 -4.61 6.23
N LEU A 155 11.12 -5.32 6.53
CA LEU A 155 11.22 -6.24 7.65
C LEU A 155 12.32 -5.74 8.59
N ALA A 156 12.02 -5.70 9.89
CA ALA A 156 13.04 -5.46 10.91
C ALA A 156 14.07 -6.62 10.87
N VAL A 157 15.32 -6.30 11.19
CA VAL A 157 16.43 -7.26 11.13
C VAL A 157 17.12 -7.28 12.49
N GLY A 158 17.32 -8.48 13.03
CA GLY A 158 18.03 -8.67 14.30
C GLY A 158 19.56 -8.60 14.14
N ASP A 159 20.28 -8.82 15.25
CA ASP A 159 21.75 -8.66 15.33
C ASP A 159 22.56 -9.53 14.33
N ASP A 160 21.98 -10.63 13.84
CA ASP A 160 22.63 -11.59 12.92
C ASP A 160 22.20 -11.40 11.45
N ASP A 161 21.67 -10.23 11.10
CA ASP A 161 21.08 -9.94 9.78
C ASP A 161 19.86 -10.82 9.42
N VAL A 162 19.26 -11.46 10.42
CA VAL A 162 18.08 -12.33 10.24
C VAL A 162 16.80 -11.49 10.35
N PRO A 163 15.90 -11.53 9.36
CA PRO A 163 14.62 -10.84 9.44
C PRO A 163 13.76 -11.34 10.59
N GLU A 164 13.21 -10.39 11.33
CA GLU A 164 12.25 -10.66 12.41
C GLU A 164 10.83 -10.84 11.86
N GLY A 165 10.03 -11.66 12.53
CA GLY A 165 8.62 -11.87 12.19
C GLY A 165 7.67 -10.74 12.65
N SER A 166 8.19 -9.57 13.04
CA SER A 166 7.39 -8.43 13.54
C SER A 166 6.60 -7.73 12.42
N GLY A 167 5.51 -7.05 12.79
CA GLY A 167 4.61 -6.31 11.89
C GLY A 167 3.46 -7.15 11.29
N PRO A 168 2.72 -6.64 10.28
CA PRO A 168 1.60 -7.36 9.64
C PRO A 168 2.00 -8.65 8.92
N GLU A 169 1.45 -9.80 9.29
CA GLU A 169 1.83 -11.09 8.71
C GLU A 169 1.47 -11.20 7.21
N THR A 170 2.47 -11.49 6.37
CA THR A 170 2.29 -11.85 4.96
C THR A 170 2.99 -13.17 4.64
N PRO A 171 2.53 -13.95 3.64
CA PRO A 171 3.22 -15.18 3.24
C PRO A 171 4.71 -14.99 2.91
N GLY A 172 5.06 -13.88 2.26
CA GLY A 172 6.44 -13.54 1.91
C GLY A 172 7.29 -13.28 3.16
N ARG A 173 6.78 -12.50 4.13
CA ARG A 173 7.49 -12.28 5.40
C ARG A 173 7.65 -13.58 6.17
N ALA A 174 6.57 -14.35 6.33
CA ALA A 174 6.60 -15.61 7.04
C ALA A 174 7.62 -16.59 6.42
N ALA A 175 7.84 -16.52 5.10
CA ALA A 175 8.83 -17.34 4.42
C ALA A 175 10.29 -16.91 4.63
N LEU A 176 10.55 -15.64 4.99
CA LEU A 176 11.91 -15.14 5.24
C LEU A 176 12.25 -14.99 6.72
N ALA A 177 11.25 -14.99 7.61
CA ALA A 177 11.46 -14.82 9.03
C ALA A 177 12.33 -15.95 9.60
N GLY A 178 13.46 -15.59 10.23
CA GLY A 178 14.39 -16.56 10.78
C GLY A 178 15.40 -17.16 9.80
N GLU A 179 15.31 -16.82 8.50
CA GLU A 179 16.24 -17.29 7.47
C GLU A 179 17.52 -16.43 7.45
N SER A 180 18.66 -17.06 7.14
CA SER A 180 19.93 -16.34 6.95
C SER A 180 19.97 -15.58 5.61
N PRO A 181 20.88 -14.60 5.43
CA PRO A 181 21.03 -13.88 4.16
C PRO A 181 21.23 -14.80 2.94
N ASP A 182 22.01 -15.87 3.09
CA ASP A 182 22.27 -16.85 2.02
C ASP A 182 21.01 -17.67 1.69
N GLU A 183 20.24 -18.08 2.70
CA GLU A 183 18.97 -18.80 2.53
C GLU A 183 17.91 -17.90 1.86
N ILE A 184 17.83 -16.63 2.25
CA ILE A 184 16.94 -15.64 1.61
C ILE A 184 17.30 -15.48 0.13
N ALA A 185 18.59 -15.32 -0.17
CA ALA A 185 19.05 -15.19 -1.56
C ALA A 185 18.73 -16.46 -2.38
N GLU A 186 18.92 -17.66 -1.81
CA GLU A 186 18.58 -18.92 -2.46
C GLU A 186 17.06 -19.06 -2.69
N LEU A 187 16.25 -18.73 -1.69
CA LEU A 187 14.78 -18.75 -1.78
C LEU A 187 14.27 -17.82 -2.88
N LEU A 188 14.75 -16.57 -2.93
CA LEU A 188 14.34 -15.59 -3.94
C LEU A 188 14.81 -16.00 -5.34
N ALA A 189 16.05 -16.49 -5.48
CA ALA A 189 16.56 -16.98 -6.77
C ALA A 189 15.84 -18.24 -7.25
N GLY A 190 15.38 -19.10 -6.33
CA GLY A 190 14.61 -20.31 -6.62
C GLY A 190 13.12 -20.08 -6.83
N THR A 191 12.60 -18.89 -6.52
CA THR A 191 11.18 -18.57 -6.68
C THR A 191 10.85 -18.23 -8.13
N ALA A 192 9.88 -18.92 -8.71
CA ALA A 192 9.41 -18.63 -10.06
C ALA A 192 8.54 -17.35 -10.05
N PRO A 193 8.83 -16.36 -10.91
CA PRO A 193 7.95 -15.22 -11.09
C PRO A 193 6.66 -15.60 -11.82
N ASP A 194 5.66 -14.71 -11.73
CA ASP A 194 4.47 -14.77 -12.56
C ASP A 194 4.90 -14.80 -14.05
N PRO A 195 4.48 -15.82 -14.82
CA PRO A 195 4.94 -16.00 -16.19
C PRO A 195 4.43 -14.94 -17.15
N VAL A 196 3.37 -14.21 -16.79
CA VAL A 196 2.89 -13.03 -17.51
C VAL A 196 3.77 -11.83 -17.14
N ALA A 197 4.00 -11.56 -15.85
CA ALA A 197 4.84 -10.45 -15.40
C ALA A 197 6.25 -10.54 -16.01
N LEU A 198 6.81 -11.76 -16.09
CA LEU A 198 8.10 -12.06 -16.69
C LEU A 198 8.25 -11.57 -18.14
N ARG A 199 7.16 -11.53 -18.91
CA ARG A 199 7.18 -11.03 -20.30
C ARG A 199 7.36 -9.52 -20.40
N TYR A 200 7.16 -8.81 -19.29
CA TYR A 200 7.11 -7.35 -19.18
C TYR A 200 8.16 -6.82 -18.20
N TYR A 201 9.29 -7.52 -18.09
CA TYR A 201 10.43 -7.10 -17.26
C TYR A 201 11.19 -5.89 -17.83
N ASP A 202 10.96 -5.56 -19.10
CA ASP A 202 11.55 -4.42 -19.78
C ASP A 202 10.79 -3.10 -19.56
N VAL A 203 9.60 -3.15 -18.96
CA VAL A 203 8.81 -1.97 -18.58
C VAL A 203 8.82 -1.74 -17.07
N ASP A 204 8.39 -0.55 -16.67
CA ASP A 204 8.29 -0.18 -15.27
C ASP A 204 7.29 -1.09 -14.51
N PRO A 205 7.44 -1.23 -13.19
CA PRO A 205 6.65 -2.15 -12.36
C PRO A 205 5.13 -1.94 -12.45
N VAL A 206 4.67 -0.68 -12.60
CA VAL A 206 3.25 -0.37 -12.71
C VAL A 206 2.71 -0.81 -14.08
N SER A 207 3.43 -0.48 -15.16
CA SER A 207 3.10 -0.95 -16.50
C SER A 207 3.11 -2.48 -16.61
N ARG A 208 4.07 -3.13 -15.94
CA ARG A 208 4.16 -4.60 -15.86
C ARG A 208 2.91 -5.18 -15.21
N TYR A 209 2.53 -4.68 -14.03
CA TYR A 209 1.34 -5.14 -13.34
C TYR A 209 0.07 -4.92 -14.15
N ASN A 210 -0.09 -3.74 -14.78
CA ASN A 210 -1.21 -3.46 -15.67
C ASN A 210 -1.29 -4.48 -16.82
N ALA A 211 -0.17 -4.85 -17.43
CA ALA A 211 -0.14 -5.87 -18.47
C ALA A 211 -0.59 -7.25 -17.95
N VAL A 212 -0.19 -7.63 -16.73
CA VAL A 212 -0.66 -8.87 -16.10
C VAL A 212 -2.17 -8.85 -15.88
N VAL A 213 -2.72 -7.76 -15.35
CA VAL A 213 -4.17 -7.61 -15.15
C VAL A 213 -4.90 -7.73 -16.50
N LEU A 214 -4.40 -7.09 -17.55
CA LEU A 214 -5.00 -7.15 -18.88
C LEU A 214 -5.01 -8.56 -19.48
N GLU A 215 -3.96 -9.34 -19.26
CA GLU A 215 -3.82 -10.68 -19.80
C GLU A 215 -4.54 -11.77 -18.96
N SER A 216 -4.58 -11.61 -17.64
CA SER A 216 -5.18 -12.59 -16.72
C SER A 216 -6.71 -12.54 -16.68
N TRP A 217 -7.33 -11.54 -17.30
CA TRP A 217 -8.78 -11.36 -17.38
C TRP A 217 -9.29 -11.40 -18.83
N PRO A 218 -9.13 -12.54 -19.55
CA PRO A 218 -9.49 -12.64 -20.96
C PRO A 218 -11.00 -12.56 -21.22
N GLU A 219 -11.86 -12.83 -20.21
CA GLU A 219 -13.32 -12.67 -20.32
C GLU A 219 -13.74 -11.21 -20.49
N LEU A 220 -12.85 -10.27 -20.19
CA LEU A 220 -13.08 -8.87 -20.47
C LEU A 220 -12.67 -8.46 -21.89
N HIS A 221 -12.14 -9.32 -22.77
CA HIS A 221 -11.92 -9.03 -24.21
C HIS A 221 -11.29 -7.64 -24.54
N GLY A 222 -10.40 -7.15 -23.68
CA GLY A 222 -9.89 -5.79 -23.81
C GLY A 222 -10.87 -4.74 -23.29
N PHE A 223 -11.47 -4.99 -22.13
CA PHE A 223 -12.27 -4.06 -21.37
C PHE A 223 -11.85 -4.09 -19.88
N VAL A 224 -12.10 -3.00 -19.15
CA VAL A 224 -11.82 -2.82 -17.71
C VAL A 224 -13.10 -2.33 -17.07
N LYS A 225 -13.44 -2.84 -15.89
CA LYS A 225 -14.64 -2.40 -15.18
C LYS A 225 -14.50 -0.92 -14.80
N ALA A 226 -15.54 -0.14 -15.04
CA ALA A 226 -15.58 1.28 -14.78
C ALA A 226 -16.95 1.68 -14.24
N THR A 227 -16.98 2.78 -13.49
CA THR A 227 -18.18 3.55 -13.25
C THR A 227 -18.08 4.81 -14.09
N GLY A 228 -19.04 4.99 -14.99
CA GLY A 228 -19.11 6.19 -15.81
C GLY A 228 -19.47 7.44 -15.01
N ASP A 229 -19.40 8.59 -15.67
CA ASP A 229 -19.59 9.92 -15.10
C ASP A 229 -20.99 10.09 -14.49
N MET A 230 -21.99 9.29 -14.91
CA MET A 230 -23.34 9.26 -14.34
C MET A 230 -23.53 8.18 -13.27
N GLY A 231 -22.48 7.50 -12.85
CA GLY A 231 -22.52 6.48 -11.80
C GLY A 231 -22.92 5.08 -12.27
N ALA A 232 -23.05 4.85 -13.59
CA ALA A 232 -23.42 3.54 -14.11
C ALA A 232 -22.21 2.59 -14.10
N PRO A 233 -22.30 1.41 -13.44
CA PRO A 233 -21.26 0.40 -13.54
C PRO A 233 -21.28 -0.23 -14.93
N GLY A 234 -20.11 -0.37 -15.55
CA GLY A 234 -19.92 -0.94 -16.87
C GLY A 234 -18.46 -1.24 -17.14
N TYR A 235 -18.08 -1.22 -18.42
CA TYR A 235 -16.77 -1.66 -18.88
C TYR A 235 -16.23 -0.72 -19.95
N VAL A 236 -15.00 -0.22 -19.79
CA VAL A 236 -14.29 0.62 -20.76
C VAL A 236 -13.35 -0.24 -21.57
N ARG A 237 -13.25 -0.06 -22.89
CA ARG A 237 -12.26 -0.80 -23.69
C ARG A 237 -10.85 -0.39 -23.34
N THR A 238 -9.96 -1.35 -23.15
CA THR A 238 -8.54 -1.14 -22.84
C THR A 238 -7.81 -0.42 -23.96
N ALA A 239 -8.21 -0.63 -25.22
CA ALA A 239 -7.69 0.10 -26.37
C ALA A 239 -8.08 1.58 -26.39
N ASP A 240 -9.14 1.95 -25.66
CA ASP A 240 -9.61 3.34 -25.54
C ASP A 240 -9.02 4.02 -24.29
N LEU A 241 -8.37 3.26 -23.40
CA LEU A 241 -7.62 3.81 -22.27
C LEU A 241 -6.30 4.41 -22.74
N PRO A 242 -5.90 5.59 -22.23
CA PRO A 242 -4.62 6.17 -22.58
C PRO A 242 -3.48 5.27 -22.05
N LEU A 243 -2.69 4.70 -22.95
CA LEU A 243 -1.53 3.87 -22.62
C LEU A 243 -0.30 4.69 -22.18
N THR A 244 -0.34 6.02 -22.35
CA THR A 244 0.75 6.96 -22.03
C THR A 244 0.17 8.33 -21.68
N GLU A 245 0.91 9.13 -20.91
CA GLU A 245 0.58 10.53 -20.63
C GLU A 245 0.62 11.37 -21.92
N GLY A 246 -0.53 11.49 -22.57
CA GLY A 246 -0.82 12.40 -23.66
C GLY A 246 -1.92 13.38 -23.25
N PRO A 247 -2.30 14.35 -24.12
CA PRO A 247 -3.44 15.22 -23.82
C PRO A 247 -4.65 14.37 -23.47
N SER A 248 -5.34 14.75 -22.37
CA SER A 248 -6.48 14.02 -21.81
C SER A 248 -7.39 13.53 -22.94
N PRO A 249 -7.55 12.20 -23.10
CA PRO A 249 -8.46 11.69 -24.11
C PRO A 249 -9.85 12.22 -23.79
N GLY A 250 -10.62 12.54 -24.83
CA GLY A 250 -12.03 12.87 -24.65
C GLY A 250 -12.79 11.73 -23.93
N PRO A 251 -14.07 11.95 -23.58
CA PRO A 251 -14.87 10.99 -22.83
C PRO A 251 -14.77 9.58 -23.41
N ILE A 252 -14.40 8.61 -22.59
CA ILE A 252 -14.18 7.23 -23.00
C ILE A 252 -15.50 6.47 -22.89
N PRO A 253 -15.97 5.74 -23.91
CA PRO A 253 -17.23 5.00 -23.81
C PRO A 253 -17.19 3.92 -22.72
N VAL A 254 -18.22 3.88 -21.88
CA VAL A 254 -18.49 2.78 -20.94
C VAL A 254 -19.59 1.92 -21.53
N TYR A 255 -19.34 0.62 -21.62
CA TYR A 255 -20.23 -0.39 -22.18
C TYR A 255 -20.88 -1.24 -21.09
N ASP A 256 -21.99 -1.88 -21.42
CA ASP A 256 -22.59 -2.90 -20.57
C ASP A 256 -21.72 -4.18 -20.49
N GLU A 257 -22.17 -5.17 -19.72
CA GLU A 257 -21.47 -6.45 -19.53
C GLU A 257 -21.25 -7.27 -20.80
N THR A 258 -21.96 -6.95 -21.89
CA THR A 258 -21.79 -7.61 -23.19
C THR A 258 -20.73 -6.91 -24.06
N GLY A 259 -20.36 -5.68 -23.72
CA GLY A 259 -19.47 -4.84 -24.53
C GLY A 259 -20.11 -4.33 -25.84
N GLU A 260 -21.40 -4.60 -26.07
CA GLU A 260 -22.12 -4.27 -27.31
C GLU A 260 -22.81 -2.89 -27.26
N HIS A 261 -23.23 -2.46 -26.07
CA HIS A 261 -23.98 -1.21 -25.89
C HIS A 261 -23.25 -0.23 -24.99
N GLN A 262 -23.03 0.98 -25.50
CA GLN A 262 -22.56 2.08 -24.67
C GLN A 262 -23.68 2.51 -23.71
N ILE A 263 -23.39 2.51 -22.42
CA ILE A 263 -24.31 2.86 -21.34
C ILE A 263 -23.92 4.16 -20.62
N ASP A 264 -22.66 4.58 -20.72
CA ASP A 264 -22.17 5.81 -20.10
C ASP A 264 -20.90 6.31 -20.81
N THR A 265 -20.29 7.36 -20.29
CA THR A 265 -18.92 7.77 -20.59
C THR A 265 -18.09 7.84 -19.32
N PHE A 266 -16.80 7.58 -19.43
CA PHE A 266 -15.81 7.70 -18.37
C PHE A 266 -14.86 8.82 -18.78
N THR A 267 -14.85 9.89 -18.00
CA THR A 267 -13.83 10.93 -18.14
C THR A 267 -12.73 10.64 -17.11
N PRO A 268 -11.46 10.46 -17.54
CA PRO A 268 -10.35 10.29 -16.60
C PRO A 268 -10.32 11.44 -15.60
N GLY A 269 -10.40 11.12 -14.30
CA GLY A 269 -10.50 12.09 -13.20
C GLY A 269 -11.92 12.40 -12.70
N VAL A 270 -12.97 11.85 -13.33
CA VAL A 270 -14.38 11.96 -12.88
C VAL A 270 -15.00 10.58 -12.62
N GLY A 271 -14.71 9.60 -13.48
CA GLY A 271 -15.15 8.21 -13.29
C GLY A 271 -14.19 7.38 -12.43
N VAL A 272 -14.64 6.19 -11.99
CA VAL A 272 -13.84 5.25 -11.18
C VAL A 272 -13.60 3.98 -11.97
N LEU A 273 -12.34 3.60 -12.20
CA LEU A 273 -12.02 2.25 -12.65
C LEU A 273 -12.08 1.32 -11.44
N HIS A 274 -12.82 0.23 -11.57
CA HIS A 274 -12.93 -0.77 -10.51
C HIS A 274 -11.91 -1.88 -10.75
N ARG A 275 -11.12 -2.17 -9.71
CA ARG A 275 -10.28 -3.36 -9.61
C ARG A 275 -11.14 -4.63 -9.57
#